data_AF-A0A370UEG8-F1
#
_entry.id   AF-A0A370UEG8-F1
#
_cell.length_a   1.000
_cell.length_b   1.000
_cell.length_c   1.000
_cell.angle_alpha   90.00
_cell.angle_beta   90.00
_cell.angle_gamma   90.00
#
_symmetry.space_group_name_H-M   'P 1'
#
loop_
_entity.id
_entity.type
_entity.pdbx_description
1 polymer ?
#
loop_
_entity_poly.entity_id
_entity_poly.type
_entity_poly.pdbx_seq_one_letter_code
_entity_poly.pdbx_strand_id
1 'polypeptide(L)'
;MFYIGVMHYFATGEGVLLYVASGSEASIKEAIPEYFHQGLAILTPSDWLKAADGDCVDEYQKYNAEVLKAHLPLLWKQIEEMASGREFNLEFSMKYHFNYG
;
A
#
# COMPACT_ATOMS: atom_id res chain seq x y z
N MET A 1 8.17 -6.35 13.02
CA MET A 1 8.45 -5.30 12.01
C MET A 1 7.12 -4.78 11.52
N PHE A 2 7.01 -3.46 11.35
CA PHE A 2 5.79 -2.81 10.87
C PHE A 2 5.85 -2.70 9.34
N TYR A 3 4.76 -3.09 8.69
CA TYR A 3 4.63 -3.11 7.24
C TYR A 3 3.36 -2.40 6.81
N ILE A 4 3.33 -2.04 5.53
CA ILE A 4 2.16 -1.55 4.85
C ILE A 4 1.96 -2.42 3.61
N GLY A 5 0.81 -3.09 3.58
CA GLY A 5 0.34 -3.91 2.48
C GLY A 5 -0.53 -3.09 1.56
N VAL A 6 -0.26 -3.15 0.26
CA VAL A 6 -1.04 -2.49 -0.79
C VAL A 6 -1.40 -3.53 -1.84
N MET A 7 -2.68 -3.60 -2.16
CA MET A 7 -3.15 -4.30 -3.35
C MET A 7 -3.96 -3.35 -4.20
N HIS A 8 -3.48 -3.08 -5.40
CA HIS A 8 -4.18 -2.29 -6.40
C HIS A 8 -4.60 -3.19 -7.56
N TYR A 9 -5.90 -3.32 -7.75
CA TYR A 9 -6.51 -4.09 -8.83
C TYR A 9 -7.31 -3.15 -9.73
N PHE A 10 -7.11 -3.30 -11.03
CA PHE A 10 -7.84 -2.58 -12.05
C PHE A 10 -8.47 -3.56 -13.03
N ALA A 11 -9.80 -3.57 -13.12
CA ALA A 11 -10.54 -4.32 -14.12
C ALA A 11 -11.18 -3.37 -15.12
N THR A 12 -10.87 -3.59 -16.41
CA THR A 12 -11.40 -2.80 -17.52
C THR A 12 -12.93 -2.87 -17.52
N GLY A 13 -13.59 -1.76 -17.19
CA GLY A 13 -15.06 -1.65 -17.12
C GLY A 13 -15.69 -1.87 -15.73
N GLU A 14 -14.94 -2.35 -14.73
CA GLU A 14 -15.44 -2.61 -13.36
C GLU A 14 -14.86 -1.65 -12.30
N GLY A 15 -13.88 -0.82 -12.68
CA GLY A 15 -13.29 0.21 -11.83
C GLY A 15 -11.95 -0.19 -11.19
N VAL A 16 -11.49 0.66 -10.28
CA VAL A 16 -10.29 0.47 -9.46
C VAL A 16 -10.70 -0.04 -8.10
N LEU A 17 -9.99 -1.05 -7.61
CA LEU A 17 -10.08 -1.56 -6.25
C LEU A 17 -8.71 -1.46 -5.58
N LEU A 18 -8.62 -0.72 -4.48
CA LEU A 18 -7.40 -0.53 -3.70
C LEU A 18 -7.65 -1.02 -2.27
N TYR A 19 -6.90 -2.03 -1.83
CA TYR A 19 -6.80 -2.37 -0.41
C TYR A 19 -5.48 -1.87 0.15
N VAL A 20 -5.55 -1.28 1.33
CA VAL A 20 -4.35 -0.95 2.11
C VAL A 20 -4.55 -1.36 3.56
N ALA A 21 -3.58 -2.08 4.11
CA ALA A 21 -3.57 -2.46 5.51
C ALA A 21 -2.16 -2.31 6.09
N SER A 22 -2.05 -2.05 7.39
CA SER A 22 -0.76 -1.95 8.08
C SER A 22 -0.66 -2.91 9.26
N GLY A 23 0.57 -3.27 9.63
CA GLY A 23 0.83 -4.07 10.81
C GLY A 23 1.90 -5.13 10.55
N SER A 24 1.67 -6.34 11.05
CA SER A 24 2.48 -7.51 10.70
C SER A 24 2.09 -8.07 9.33
N GLU A 25 2.96 -8.83 8.68
CA GLU A 25 2.59 -9.53 7.44
C GLU A 25 1.35 -10.42 7.62
N ALA A 26 1.24 -11.11 8.77
CA ALA A 26 0.10 -11.98 9.08
C ALA A 26 -1.21 -11.18 9.18
N SER A 27 -1.22 -10.09 9.95
CA SER A 27 -2.41 -9.25 10.11
C SER A 27 -2.82 -8.56 8.80
N ILE A 28 -1.85 -8.18 7.96
CA ILE A 28 -2.12 -7.62 6.62
C ILE A 28 -2.79 -8.67 5.72
N LYS A 29 -2.27 -9.90 5.71
CA LYS A 29 -2.85 -11.00 4.91
C LYS A 29 -4.22 -11.43 5.42
N GLU A 30 -4.50 -11.28 6.71
CA GLU A 30 -5.84 -11.51 7.27
C GLU A 30 -6.83 -10.41 6.85
N ALA A 31 -6.37 -9.16 6.78
CA ALA A 31 -7.21 -8.01 6.42
C ALA A 31 -7.58 -7.94 4.93
N ILE A 32 -6.78 -8.55 4.06
CA ILE A 32 -6.96 -8.52 2.60
C ILE A 32 -7.39 -9.90 2.11
N PRO A 33 -8.45 -10.03 1.28
CA PRO A 33 -8.92 -11.33 0.83
C PRO A 33 -7.81 -12.14 0.13
N GLU A 34 -7.73 -13.44 0.43
CA GLU A 34 -6.68 -14.35 -0.05
C GLU A 34 -6.50 -14.32 -1.58
N TYR A 35 -7.61 -14.20 -2.32
CA TYR A 35 -7.62 -14.06 -3.77
C TYR A 35 -6.69 -12.95 -4.28
N PHE A 36 -6.53 -11.87 -3.50
CA PHE A 36 -5.72 -10.71 -3.87
C PHE A 36 -4.27 -10.78 -3.37
N HIS A 37 -3.89 -11.84 -2.63
CA HIS A 37 -2.53 -11.96 -2.07
C HIS A 37 -1.44 -12.09 -3.15
N GLN A 38 -1.77 -12.59 -4.34
CA GLN A 38 -0.81 -12.68 -5.44
C GLN A 38 -0.32 -11.30 -5.91
N GLY A 39 -1.16 -10.27 -5.83
CA GLY A 39 -0.83 -8.89 -6.20
C GLY A 39 -0.53 -7.98 -5.01
N LEU A 40 -0.40 -8.55 -3.81
CA LEU A 40 -0.22 -7.79 -2.57
C LEU A 40 1.26 -7.47 -2.36
N ALA A 41 1.60 -6.18 -2.43
CA ALA A 41 2.92 -5.67 -2.07
C ALA A 41 2.95 -5.35 -0.57
N ILE A 42 3.84 -5.99 0.19
CA ILE A 42 4.04 -5.74 1.62
C ILE A 42 5.46 -5.21 1.83
N LEU A 43 5.58 -3.93 2.16
CA LEU A 43 6.87 -3.25 2.33
C LEU A 43 6.93 -2.50 3.66
N THR A 44 8.14 -2.26 4.14
CA THR A 44 8.36 -1.35 5.27
C THR A 44 8.12 0.10 4.82
N PRO A 45 7.87 1.05 5.73
CA PRO A 45 7.74 2.46 5.36
C PRO A 45 8.94 2.99 4.55
N SER A 46 10.17 2.62 4.94
CA SER A 46 11.38 3.03 4.23
C SER A 46 11.48 2.43 2.83
N ASP A 47 11.04 1.18 2.65
CA ASP A 47 11.07 0.54 1.33
C ASP A 47 9.98 1.10 0.40
N TRP A 48 8.85 1.57 0.94
CA TRP A 48 7.87 2.35 0.17
C TRP A 48 8.46 3.65 -0.36
N LEU A 49 9.29 4.35 0.41
CA LEU A 49 9.98 5.55 -0.08
C LEU A 49 10.98 5.23 -1.20
N LYS A 50 11.78 4.16 -1.03
CA LYS A 50 12.69 3.70 -2.10
C LYS A 50 11.94 3.33 -3.37
N ALA A 51 10.81 2.64 -3.25
CA ALA A 51 9.96 2.30 -4.38
C ALA A 51 9.42 3.54 -5.11
N ALA A 52 9.02 4.58 -4.38
CA ALA A 52 8.59 5.84 -4.98
C ALA A 52 9.73 6.56 -5.73
N ASP A 53 10.96 6.46 -5.24
CA ASP A 53 12.16 7.03 -5.89
C ASP A 53 12.65 6.18 -7.08
N GLY A 54 12.01 5.03 -7.34
CA GLY A 54 12.40 4.09 -8.39
C GLY A 54 13.60 3.21 -8.03
N ASP A 55 14.02 3.21 -6.76
CA ASP A 55 15.03 2.32 -6.20
C ASP A 55 14.38 1.03 -5.67
N CYS A 56 13.61 0.36 -6.53
CA CYS A 56 12.97 -0.92 -6.24
C CYS A 56 13.25 -1.95 -7.33
N VAL A 57 13.23 -3.23 -6.93
CA VAL A 57 13.47 -4.37 -7.83
C VAL A 57 12.28 -4.61 -8.76
N ASP A 58 11.09 -4.19 -8.35
CA ASP A 58 9.82 -4.51 -9.02
C ASP A 58 9.09 -3.23 -9.45
N GLU A 59 8.85 -3.08 -10.75
CA GLU A 59 8.11 -1.93 -11.32
C GLU A 59 6.69 -1.82 -10.76
N TYR A 60 6.07 -2.93 -10.33
CA TYR A 60 4.76 -2.91 -9.68
C TYR A 60 4.81 -2.23 -8.30
N GLN A 61 5.94 -2.28 -7.59
CA GLN A 61 6.09 -1.58 -6.31
C GLN A 61 6.16 -0.08 -6.51
N LYS A 62 6.88 0.39 -7.54
CA LYS A 62 6.91 1.81 -7.92
C LYS A 62 5.50 2.29 -8.25
N TYR A 63 4.78 1.56 -9.10
CA TYR A 63 3.41 1.91 -9.47
C TYR A 63 2.48 1.95 -8.23
N ASN A 64 2.56 0.97 -7.34
CA ASN A 64 1.78 0.97 -6.09
C ASN A 64 2.12 2.16 -5.18
N ALA A 65 3.38 2.61 -5.15
CA ALA A 65 3.79 3.79 -4.41
C ALA A 65 3.18 5.08 -5.00
N GLU A 66 3.14 5.19 -6.34
CA GLU A 66 2.46 6.29 -7.04
C GLU A 66 0.96 6.31 -6.74
N VAL A 67 0.30 5.14 -6.76
CA VAL A 67 -1.12 4.99 -6.38
C VAL A 67 -1.37 5.41 -4.93
N LEU A 68 -0.55 4.94 -3.99
CA LEU A 68 -0.61 5.34 -2.58
C LEU A 68 -0.53 6.87 -2.43
N LYS A 69 0.44 7.49 -3.10
CA LYS A 69 0.68 8.93 -3.03
C LYS A 69 -0.46 9.74 -3.63
N ALA A 70 -1.02 9.28 -4.74
CA ALA A 70 -2.12 9.94 -5.44
C ALA A 70 -3.47 9.80 -4.71
N HIS A 71 -3.80 8.60 -4.25
CA HIS A 71 -5.12 8.30 -3.69
C HIS A 71 -5.18 8.46 -2.18
N LEU A 72 -4.07 8.27 -1.47
CA LEU A 72 -4.00 8.27 -0.01
C LEU A 72 -2.90 9.21 0.51
N PRO A 73 -2.93 10.52 0.18
CA PRO A 73 -1.84 11.46 0.50
C PRO A 73 -1.63 11.67 2.00
N LEU A 74 -2.67 11.52 2.82
CA LEU A 74 -2.54 11.58 4.29
C LEU A 74 -1.75 10.37 4.82
N LEU A 75 -2.05 9.19 4.29
CA LEU A 75 -1.30 7.99 4.64
C LEU A 75 0.16 8.11 4.17
N TRP A 76 0.38 8.60 2.95
CA TRP A 76 1.73 8.82 2.44
C TRP A 76 2.59 9.70 3.36
N LYS A 77 2.04 10.82 3.87
CA LYS A 77 2.74 11.65 4.86
C LYS A 77 3.12 10.89 6.13
N GLN A 78 2.26 9.99 6.59
CA GLN A 78 2.54 9.16 7.76
C GLN A 78 3.67 8.16 7.48
N ILE A 79 3.74 7.63 6.25
CA ILE A 79 4.87 6.79 5.78
C ILE A 79 6.19 7.56 5.85
N GLU A 80 6.22 8.80 5.35
CA GLU A 80 7.41 9.67 5.38
C GLU A 80 7.88 9.94 6.82
N GLU A 81 6.94 10.20 7.73
CA GLU A 81 7.24 10.44 9.14
C GLU A 81 7.74 9.17 9.86
N MET A 82 7.13 8.01 9.60
CA MET A 82 7.58 6.72 10.14
C MET A 82 8.98 6.35 9.63
N ALA A 83 9.25 6.54 8.34
CA ALA A 83 10.55 6.28 7.74
C ALA A 83 11.65 7.23 8.27
N SER A 84 11.26 8.41 8.77
CA SER A 84 12.15 9.36 9.44
C SER A 84 12.45 9.00 10.90
N GLY A 85 11.96 7.85 11.39
CA GLY A 85 12.22 7.35 12.74
C GLY A 85 11.27 7.88 13.81
N ARG A 86 10.14 8.48 13.44
CA ARG A 86 9.11 8.82 14.43
C ARG A 86 8.34 7.57 14.83
N GLU A 87 8.32 7.27 16.12
CA GLU A 87 7.58 6.13 16.67
C GLU A 87 6.10 6.46 16.86
N PHE A 88 5.28 6.07 15.90
CA PHE A 88 3.86 5.85 16.13
C PHE A 88 3.37 4.68 15.28
N ASN A 89 2.67 3.74 15.92
CA ASN A 89 2.08 2.58 15.26
C ASN A 89 0.65 2.94 14.87
N LEU A 90 0.45 3.35 13.63
CA LEU A 90 -0.88 3.55 13.08
C LEU A 90 -1.34 2.24 12.46
N GLU A 91 -2.29 1.57 13.09
CA GLU A 91 -2.96 0.41 12.53
C GLU A 91 -4.20 0.86 11.76
N PHE A 92 -4.23 0.62 10.46
CA PHE A 92 -5.36 0.93 9.61
C PHE A 92 -5.62 -0.21 8.61
N SER A 93 -6.88 -0.33 8.21
CA SER A 93 -7.34 -1.19 7.13
C SER A 93 -8.36 -0.42 6.31
N MET A 94 -8.17 -0.43 5.00
CA MET A 94 -8.86 0.45 4.08
C MET A 94 -9.16 -0.27 2.78
N LYS A 95 -10.38 -0.05 2.26
CA LYS A 95 -10.82 -0.49 0.95
C LYS A 95 -11.38 0.72 0.20
N TYR A 96 -10.76 1.08 -0.92
CA TYR A 96 -11.27 2.05 -1.87
C TYR A 96 -11.76 1.31 -3.12
N HIS A 97 -12.98 1.62 -3.56
CA HIS A 97 -13.51 1.15 -4.85
C HIS A 97 -14.14 2.34 -5.57
N PHE A 98 -13.78 2.54 -6.83
CA PHE A 98 -14.36 3.59 -7.66
C PHE A 98 -14.40 3.19 -9.13
N ASN A 99 -15.44 3.61 -9.83
CA ASN A 99 -15.64 3.34 -11.26
C ASN A 99 -15.28 4.58 -12.06
N TYR A 100 -14.53 4.40 -13.16
CA TYR A 100 -14.40 5.43 -14.19
C TYR A 100 -15.66 5.35 -15.05
N GLY A 101 -16.67 6.16 -14.68
CA GLY A 101 -17.90 6.33 -15.47
C GLY A 101 -17.68 7.14 -16.73
#